data_AF-A0A7M5UEL9-F1
#
_entry.id   AF-A0A7M5UEL9-F1
#
_cell.length_a   1.000
_cell.length_b   1.000
_cell.length_c   1.000
_cell.angle_alpha   90.00
_cell.angle_beta   90.00
_cell.angle_gamma   90.00
#
_symmetry.space_group_name_H-M   'P 1'
#
loop_
_entity.id
_entity.type
_entity.pdbx_description
1 polymer ?
#
loop_
_entity_poly.entity_id
_entity_poly.type
_entity_poly.pdbx_seq_one_letter_code
_entity_poly.pdbx_strand_id
1 'polypeptide(L)'
;MKNFVLFLAFVFMTFSKKVYGLRCQQCFSQKSMTTCSSQQYEAHCDVSEMCFQASWKLFNAWQFHMKGCTPKTQCNSDKLCGSAERDCLYKCCETDSCNGSM
;
A
#
# COMPACT_ATOMS: atom_id res chain seq x y z
N MET A 1 44.03 -4.61 27.06
CA MET A 1 43.74 -3.85 25.82
C MET A 1 43.13 -4.70 24.69
N LYS A 2 43.24 -6.05 24.68
CA LYS A 2 42.66 -6.92 23.63
C LYS A 2 41.14 -7.12 23.75
N ASN A 3 40.60 -7.05 24.97
CA ASN A 3 39.19 -7.35 25.26
C ASN A 3 38.25 -6.16 25.00
N PHE A 4 38.77 -4.93 24.92
CA PHE A 4 37.97 -3.73 24.69
C PHE A 4 37.60 -3.54 23.20
N VAL A 5 38.46 -4.03 22.30
CA VAL A 5 38.23 -4.00 20.83
C VAL A 5 37.11 -4.94 20.43
N LEU A 6 36.95 -6.08 21.12
CA LEU A 6 35.88 -7.05 20.87
C LEU A 6 34.48 -6.51 21.23
N PHE A 7 34.37 -5.67 22.25
CA PHE A 7 33.09 -5.05 22.63
C PHE A 7 32.62 -3.99 21.63
N LEU A 8 33.54 -3.23 21.03
CA LEU A 8 33.20 -2.24 20.00
C LEU A 8 32.71 -2.88 18.69
N ALA A 9 33.18 -4.09 18.37
CA ALA A 9 32.72 -4.83 17.19
C ALA A 9 31.28 -5.36 17.31
N PHE A 10 30.79 -5.61 18.54
CA PHE A 10 29.45 -6.14 18.77
C PHE A 10 28.34 -5.08 18.71
N VAL A 11 28.67 -3.81 19.01
CA VAL A 11 27.68 -2.72 19.09
C VAL A 11 27.26 -2.18 17.71
N PHE A 12 28.05 -2.40 16.66
CA PHE A 12 27.76 -1.87 15.33
C PHE A 12 26.82 -2.72 14.45
N MET A 13 26.42 -3.93 14.89
CA MET A 13 25.70 -4.88 14.02
C MET A 13 24.17 -4.91 14.19
N THR A 14 23.57 -4.10 15.06
CA THR A 14 22.10 -4.11 15.26
C THR A 14 21.39 -2.92 14.64
N PHE A 15 21.85 -2.44 13.48
CA PHE A 15 20.96 -1.71 12.58
C PHE A 15 20.03 -2.74 11.94
N SER A 16 18.95 -3.08 12.65
CA SER A 16 17.84 -3.85 12.08
C SER A 16 17.34 -3.10 10.86
N LYS A 17 17.82 -3.46 9.66
CA LYS A 17 17.28 -2.96 8.40
C LYS A 17 15.83 -3.40 8.39
N LYS A 18 14.90 -2.48 8.63
CA LYS A 18 13.49 -2.71 8.32
C LYS A 18 13.46 -3.10 6.84
N VAL A 19 13.15 -4.36 6.57
CA VAL A 19 12.95 -4.84 5.20
C VAL A 19 11.62 -4.24 4.78
N TYR A 20 11.68 -3.15 4.04
CA TYR A 20 10.49 -2.54 3.46
C TYR A 20 10.05 -3.39 2.24
N GLY A 21 8.74 -3.50 2.05
CA GLY A 21 8.16 -4.06 0.85
C GLY A 21 8.19 -3.06 -0.30
N LEU A 22 7.14 -3.09 -1.12
CA LEU A 22 6.96 -2.17 -2.25
C LEU A 22 6.77 -0.73 -1.79
N ARG A 23 7.05 0.22 -2.67
CA ARG A 23 6.56 1.60 -2.57
C ARG A 23 5.29 1.74 -3.37
N CYS A 24 4.24 2.35 -2.81
CA CYS A 24 2.96 2.53 -3.49
C CYS A 24 2.46 3.97 -3.31
N GLN A 25 1.67 4.43 -4.27
CA GLN A 25 0.93 5.68 -4.13
C GLN A 25 -0.23 5.48 -3.15
N GLN A 26 -0.40 6.42 -2.23
CA GLN A 26 -1.50 6.47 -1.29
C GLN A 26 -2.34 7.73 -1.53
N CYS A 27 -3.65 7.57 -1.55
CA CYS A 27 -4.59 8.68 -1.56
C CYS A 27 -5.98 8.21 -1.13
N PHE A 28 -6.83 9.16 -0.73
CA PHE A 28 -8.24 8.93 -0.50
C PHE A 28 -9.04 10.15 -0.98
N SER A 29 -10.18 9.92 -1.64
CA SER A 29 -11.10 10.97 -2.03
C SER A 29 -12.53 10.48 -2.07
N GLN A 30 -13.46 11.34 -1.67
CA GLN A 30 -14.90 11.14 -1.85
C GLN A 30 -15.46 11.81 -3.11
N LYS A 31 -14.61 12.44 -3.93
CA LYS A 31 -15.03 13.22 -5.10
C LYS A 31 -14.81 12.46 -6.41
N SER A 32 -13.57 12.03 -6.65
CA SER A 32 -13.20 11.31 -7.87
C SER A 32 -11.83 10.65 -7.71
N MET A 33 -11.53 9.67 -8.56
CA MET A 33 -10.18 9.10 -8.65
C MET A 33 -9.16 10.16 -9.08
N THR A 34 -9.52 11.10 -9.95
CA THR A 34 -8.64 12.19 -10.36
C THR A 34 -8.24 13.08 -9.19
N THR A 35 -9.19 13.42 -8.31
CA THR A 35 -8.91 14.17 -7.09
C THR A 35 -7.99 13.38 -6.15
N CYS A 36 -8.21 12.07 -6.01
CA CYS A 36 -7.33 11.19 -5.26
C CYS A 36 -5.89 11.25 -5.80
N SER A 37 -5.72 11.00 -7.11
CA SER A 37 -4.42 10.99 -7.78
C SER A 37 -3.70 12.35 -7.74
N SER A 38 -4.42 13.47 -7.75
CA SER A 38 -3.81 14.80 -7.61
C SER A 38 -3.19 15.08 -6.22
N GLN A 39 -3.60 14.31 -5.21
CA GLN A 39 -3.16 14.45 -3.82
C GLN A 39 -2.36 13.24 -3.34
N GLN A 40 -1.99 12.34 -4.25
CA GLN A 40 -1.32 11.10 -3.89
C GLN A 40 0.12 11.37 -3.43
N TYR A 41 0.58 10.54 -2.51
CA TYR A 41 1.96 10.54 -2.03
C TYR A 41 2.50 9.11 -2.01
N GLU A 42 3.81 8.96 -2.13
CA GLU A 42 4.46 7.64 -2.07
C GLU A 42 4.70 7.22 -0.62
N ALA A 43 4.41 5.95 -0.30
CA ALA A 43 4.68 5.36 1.00
C ALA A 43 5.22 3.93 0.87
N HIS A 44 6.02 3.50 1.85
CA HIS A 44 6.49 2.12 1.94
C HIS A 44 5.40 1.20 2.51
N CYS A 45 5.20 0.06 1.85
CA CYS A 45 4.35 -1.02 2.31
C CYS A 45 5.15 -2.06 3.10
N ASP A 46 4.44 -2.92 3.81
CA ASP A 46 5.01 -4.11 4.42
C ASP A 46 5.39 -5.15 3.35
N VAL A 47 6.30 -6.07 3.70
CA VAL A 47 6.83 -7.10 2.77
C VAL A 47 5.73 -8.03 2.22
N SER A 48 4.65 -8.22 2.98
CA SER A 48 3.50 -9.05 2.62
C SER A 48 2.41 -8.30 1.84
N GLU A 49 2.64 -7.02 1.52
CA GLU A 49 1.67 -6.16 0.86
C GLU A 49 2.01 -5.90 -0.62
N MET A 50 1.02 -5.40 -1.34
CA MET A 50 1.11 -4.98 -2.73
C MET A 50 0.34 -3.67 -2.96
N CYS A 51 0.60 -3.00 -4.07
CA CYS A 51 -0.12 -1.76 -4.37
C CYS A 51 -1.53 -2.07 -4.86
N PHE A 52 -2.50 -1.25 -4.46
CA PHE A 52 -3.86 -1.33 -4.96
C PHE A 52 -4.44 0.03 -5.35
N GLN A 53 -5.52 -0.04 -6.10
CA GLN A 53 -6.48 1.02 -6.36
C GLN A 53 -7.88 0.46 -6.15
N ALA A 54 -8.74 1.26 -5.52
CA ALA A 54 -10.12 0.92 -5.31
C ALA A 54 -11.06 2.10 -5.57
N SER A 55 -12.26 1.80 -6.03
CA SER A 55 -13.40 2.73 -6.02
C SER A 55 -14.66 1.97 -5.63
N TRP A 56 -15.56 2.63 -4.88
CA TRP A 56 -16.83 2.06 -4.45
C TRP A 56 -18.00 2.95 -4.84
N LYS A 57 -19.09 2.32 -5.29
CA LYS A 57 -20.37 2.98 -5.42
C LYS A 57 -21.16 2.94 -4.11
N LEU A 58 -21.86 4.02 -3.84
CA LEU A 58 -22.92 4.11 -2.86
C LEU A 58 -24.14 4.72 -3.57
N PHE A 59 -25.29 4.05 -3.49
CA PHE A 59 -26.52 4.44 -4.21
C PHE A 59 -26.30 4.67 -5.72
N ASN A 60 -25.60 3.75 -6.40
CA ASN A 60 -25.24 3.82 -7.83
C ASN A 60 -24.32 4.98 -8.26
N ALA A 61 -23.75 5.75 -7.33
CA ALA A 61 -22.76 6.78 -7.62
C ALA A 61 -21.38 6.41 -7.04
N TRP A 62 -20.30 6.62 -7.80
CA TRP A 62 -18.94 6.48 -7.29
C TRP A 62 -18.70 7.52 -6.18
N GLN A 63 -18.41 7.07 -4.97
CA GLN A 63 -18.38 7.92 -3.78
C GLN A 63 -17.07 7.81 -3.01
N PHE A 64 -16.30 6.75 -3.20
CA PHE A 64 -15.05 6.54 -2.50
C PHE A 64 -14.00 6.07 -3.50
N HIS A 65 -12.82 6.67 -3.43
CA HIS A 65 -11.69 6.40 -4.30
C HIS A 65 -10.44 6.35 -3.44
N MET A 66 -9.62 5.32 -3.58
CA MET A 66 -8.36 5.25 -2.84
C MET A 66 -7.29 4.45 -3.56
N LYS A 67 -6.05 4.72 -3.18
CA LYS A 67 -4.85 3.97 -3.54
C LYS A 67 -4.09 3.64 -2.26
N GLY A 68 -3.37 2.52 -2.24
CA GLY A 68 -2.47 2.23 -1.13
C GLY A 68 -1.84 0.86 -1.15
N CYS A 69 -1.49 0.37 0.04
CA CYS A 69 -0.94 -0.96 0.28
C CYS A 69 -2.06 -1.89 0.76
N THR A 70 -2.08 -3.13 0.27
CA THR A 70 -3.02 -4.17 0.68
C THR A 70 -2.29 -5.50 0.86
N PRO A 71 -2.70 -6.38 1.79
CA PRO A 71 -2.14 -7.72 1.86
C PRO A 71 -2.38 -8.48 0.55
N LYS A 72 -1.37 -9.23 0.08
CA LYS A 72 -1.49 -10.03 -1.16
C LYS A 72 -2.70 -10.97 -1.17
N THR A 73 -3.09 -11.48 0.00
CA THR A 73 -4.25 -12.37 0.17
C THR A 73 -5.59 -11.70 -0.10
N GLN A 74 -5.67 -10.36 0.01
CA GLN A 74 -6.91 -9.64 -0.23
C GLN A 74 -7.08 -9.22 -1.70
N CYS A 75 -6.00 -9.25 -2.49
CA CYS A 75 -6.04 -8.76 -3.85
C CYS A 75 -6.98 -9.54 -4.79
N ASN A 76 -7.05 -10.85 -4.59
CA ASN A 76 -7.94 -11.74 -5.34
C ASN A 76 -9.25 -12.01 -4.61
N SER A 77 -9.57 -11.26 -3.56
CA SER A 77 -10.76 -11.51 -2.75
C SER A 77 -11.88 -10.55 -3.14
N ASP A 78 -13.02 -11.12 -3.54
CA ASP A 78 -14.29 -10.39 -3.69
C ASP A 78 -14.70 -9.67 -2.38
N LYS A 79 -14.07 -10.05 -1.26
CA LYS A 79 -14.33 -9.51 0.09
C LYS A 79 -14.03 -8.02 0.22
N LEU A 80 -13.08 -7.46 -0.55
CA LEU A 80 -12.76 -6.03 -0.45
C LEU A 80 -13.82 -5.12 -1.07
N CYS A 81 -14.59 -5.65 -2.02
CA CYS A 81 -15.74 -4.97 -2.60
C CYS A 81 -17.02 -5.12 -1.76
N GLY A 82 -17.00 -5.98 -0.73
CA GLY A 82 -18.16 -6.27 0.11
C GLY A 82 -19.21 -7.12 -0.61
N SER A 83 -20.43 -7.19 -0.05
CA SER A 83 -21.54 -7.90 -0.68
C SER A 83 -21.91 -7.31 -2.04
N ALA A 84 -22.45 -8.16 -2.93
CA ALA A 84 -22.74 -7.92 -4.35
C ALA A 84 -23.59 -6.67 -4.70
N GLU A 85 -24.12 -5.94 -3.71
CA GLU A 85 -24.87 -4.69 -3.92
C GLU A 85 -23.97 -3.45 -4.09
N ARG A 86 -22.65 -3.57 -3.83
CA ARG A 86 -21.70 -2.48 -4.03
C ARG A 86 -20.82 -2.76 -5.25
N ASP A 87 -21.20 -2.15 -6.38
CA ASP A 87 -20.31 -2.01 -7.53
C ASP A 87 -18.98 -1.40 -7.06
N CYS A 88 -17.92 -2.17 -7.21
CA CYS A 88 -16.60 -1.79 -6.75
C CYS A 88 -15.56 -2.16 -7.81
N LEU A 89 -14.70 -1.21 -8.11
CA LEU A 89 -13.55 -1.41 -8.97
C LEU A 89 -12.35 -1.58 -8.08
N TYR A 90 -11.71 -2.74 -8.14
CA TYR A 90 -10.56 -3.06 -7.32
C TYR A 90 -9.46 -3.69 -8.18
N LYS A 91 -8.24 -3.17 -8.10
CA LYS A 91 -7.10 -3.63 -8.88
C LYS A 91 -5.83 -3.56 -8.05
N CYS A 92 -4.94 -4.53 -8.23
CA CYS A 92 -3.60 -4.49 -7.63
C CYS A 92 -2.49 -4.68 -8.65
N CYS A 93 -1.27 -4.44 -8.19
CA CYS A 93 -0.03 -4.66 -8.92
C CYS A 93 1.16 -4.84 -7.97
N GLU A 94 2.27 -5.38 -8.47
CA GLU A 94 3.38 -5.90 -7.66
C GLU A 94 4.74 -5.21 -7.91
N THR A 95 4.74 -4.02 -8.50
CA THR A 95 5.99 -3.25 -8.71
C THR A 95 5.91 -1.90 -8.02
N ASP A 96 7.07 -1.30 -7.73
CA ASP A 96 7.13 0.03 -7.10
C ASP A 96 6.29 1.05 -7.90
N SER A 97 5.44 1.78 -7.17
CA SER A 97 4.56 2.86 -7.62
C SER A 97 3.68 2.54 -8.83
N CYS A 98 3.41 1.25 -9.06
CA CYS A 98 2.60 0.77 -10.18
C CYS A 98 1.15 1.26 -10.16
N ASN A 99 0.62 1.62 -8.99
CA ASN A 99 -0.71 2.17 -8.85
C ASN A 99 -0.77 3.69 -9.12
N GLY A 100 0.33 4.34 -9.51
CA GLY A 100 0.34 5.77 -9.81
C GLY A 100 -0.47 6.17 -11.05
N SER A 101 -0.43 5.34 -12.10
CA SER A 101 -1.17 5.56 -13.36
C SER A 101 -2.47 4.78 -13.47
N MET A 102 -2.79 3.98 -12.45
CA MET A 102 -4.09 3.33 -12.34
C MET A 102 -5.22 4.34 -12.16
#